data_AF-A0AAT9RT06-F1
#
_entry.id   AF-A0AAT9RT06-F1
#
_cell.length_a   1.000
_cell.length_b   1.000
_cell.length_c   1.000
_cell.angle_alpha   90.00
_cell.angle_beta   90.00
_cell.angle_gamma   90.00
#
_symmetry.space_group_name_H-M   'P 1'
#
loop_
_entity.id
_entity.type
_entity.pdbx_description
1 polymer ?
#
loop_
_entity_poly.entity_id
_entity_poly.type
_entity_poly.pdbx_seq_one_letter_code
_entity_poly.pdbx_strand_id
1 'polypeptide(L)' 'MADRQTRAATRCAEIPMLRAYRLWFEHTRTCDSGCKRVHKAQDGCETGRELWGTYRLARIGKDGATP' A
#
# COMPACT_ATOMS: atom_id res chain seq x y z
N MET A 1 3.30 -27.28 -19.64
CA MET A 1 3.02 -27.28 -18.19
C MET A 1 3.41 -25.91 -17.60
N ALA A 2 2.64 -24.85 -17.86
CA ALA A 2 2.96 -23.47 -17.43
C ALA A 2 1.78 -22.79 -16.69
N ASP A 3 0.92 -23.59 -16.06
CA ASP A 3 -0.28 -23.09 -15.35
C ASP A 3 -0.19 -23.23 -13.81
N ARG A 4 0.91 -23.81 -13.29
CA ARG A 4 1.04 -24.05 -11.84
C ARG A 4 1.62 -22.86 -11.08
N GLN A 5 2.28 -21.93 -11.77
CA GLN A 5 2.93 -20.78 -11.13
C GLN A 5 1.94 -19.65 -10.85
N THR A 6 0.90 -19.50 -11.66
CA THR A 6 -0.13 -18.45 -11.50
C THR A 6 -1.10 -18.75 -10.34
N ARG A 7 -1.28 -20.01 -9.95
CA ARG A 7 -2.16 -20.40 -8.83
C ARG A 7 -1.60 -20.10 -7.43
N ALA A 8 -0.30 -19.83 -7.32
CA ALA A 8 0.29 -19.31 -6.09
C ALA A 8 -0.13 -17.85 -5.81
N ALA A 9 -0.57 -17.12 -6.85
CA ALA A 9 -1.01 -15.73 -6.74
C ALA A 9 -2.39 -15.56 -6.06
N THR A 10 -3.13 -16.65 -5.78
CA THR A 10 -4.51 -16.57 -5.28
C THR A 10 -4.68 -17.07 -3.83
N ARG A 11 -3.69 -17.74 -3.21
CA ARG A 11 -3.91 -18.44 -1.91
C ARG A 11 -3.19 -17.87 -0.69
N CYS A 12 -2.22 -16.98 -0.86
CA CYS A 12 -1.69 -16.22 0.27
C CYS A 12 -2.44 -14.88 0.29
N ALA A 13 -3.41 -14.78 1.19
CA ALA A 13 -3.97 -13.54 1.71
C ALA A 13 -3.12 -12.33 1.32
N GLU A 14 -3.66 -11.48 0.44
CA GLU A 14 -3.05 -10.21 0.10
C GLU A 14 -2.53 -9.56 1.39
N ILE A 15 -1.21 -9.52 1.53
CA ILE A 15 -0.56 -9.03 2.75
C ILE A 15 -1.18 -7.64 3.00
N PRO A 16 -1.73 -7.35 4.19
CA PRO A 16 -2.41 -6.08 4.47
C PRO A 16 -1.60 -4.86 4.05
N MET A 17 -0.27 -4.97 4.13
CA MET A 17 0.70 -4.02 3.59
C MET A 17 0.56 -3.76 2.08
N LEU A 18 0.45 -4.80 1.25
CA LEU A 18 0.32 -4.67 -0.21
C LEU A 18 -1.03 -4.04 -0.59
N ARG A 19 -2.10 -4.37 0.13
CA ARG A 19 -3.40 -3.71 -0.03
C ARG A 19 -3.32 -2.22 0.30
N ALA A 20 -2.74 -1.87 1.45
CA ALA A 20 -2.55 -0.48 1.85
C ALA A 20 -1.66 0.30 0.87
N TYR A 21 -0.59 -0.31 0.37
CA TYR A 21 0.27 0.28 -0.66
C TYR A 21 -0.49 0.56 -1.96
N ARG A 22 -1.29 -0.42 -2.43
CA ARG A 22 -2.05 -0.27 -3.67
C ARG A 22 -3.11 0.82 -3.56
N LEU A 23 -3.84 0.88 -2.44
CA LEU A 23 -4.82 1.94 -2.17
C LEU A 23 -4.17 3.33 -2.14
N TRP A 24 -3.05 3.47 -1.44
CA TRP A 24 -2.28 4.72 -1.44
C TRP A 24 -1.81 5.12 -2.85
N PHE A 25 -1.25 4.17 -3.61
CA PHE A 25 -0.72 4.43 -4.95
C PHE A 25 -1.82 4.76 -5.97
N GLU A 26 -2.97 4.11 -5.88
CA GLU A 26 -4.12 4.45 -6.72
C GLU A 26 -4.63 5.86 -6.41
N HIS A 27 -4.69 6.22 -5.12
CA HIS A 27 -5.08 7.54 -4.68
C HIS A 27 -4.12 8.63 -5.18
N THR A 28 -2.80 8.44 -5.09
CA THR A 28 -1.84 9.45 -5.58
C THR A 28 -1.91 9.66 -7.08
N ARG A 29 -2.33 8.64 -7.85
CA ARG A 29 -2.53 8.74 -9.29
C ARG A 29 -3.82 9.46 -9.69
N THR A 30 -4.91 9.26 -8.95
CA THR A 30 -6.23 9.80 -9.29
C THR A 30 -6.49 11.15 -8.63
N CYS A 31 -5.87 11.44 -7.50
CA CYS A 31 -6.15 12.63 -6.70
C CYS A 31 -5.58 13.90 -7.35
N ASP A 32 -6.49 14.77 -7.77
CA ASP A 32 -6.17 16.07 -8.37
C ASP A 32 -5.86 17.15 -7.31
N SER A 33 -6.20 16.89 -6.04
CA SER A 33 -6.09 17.80 -4.90
C SER A 33 -4.66 17.98 -4.36
N GLY A 34 -3.64 17.81 -5.19
CA GLY A 34 -2.24 18.02 -4.83
C GLY A 34 -1.41 16.74 -4.64
N CYS A 35 -2.00 15.57 -4.79
CA CYS A 35 -1.31 14.29 -4.60
C CYS A 35 -0.46 13.83 -5.82
N LYS A 36 -0.65 14.43 -7.02
CA LYS A 36 0.12 14.12 -8.25
C LYS A 36 1.53 14.70 -8.35
N ARG A 37 1.84 15.77 -7.61
CA ARG A 37 3.15 16.49 -7.70
C ARG A 37 3.99 16.35 -6.44
N VAL A 38 3.53 15.59 -5.45
CA VAL A 38 4.22 15.45 -4.18
C VAL A 38 5.23 14.31 -4.25
N HIS A 39 6.50 14.64 -4.00
CA HIS A 39 7.57 13.64 -3.94
C HIS A 39 7.50 12.79 -2.66
N LYS A 40 6.77 13.26 -1.63
CA LYS A 40 6.58 12.54 -0.37
C LYS A 40 5.10 12.38 -0.06
N ALA A 41 4.72 11.18 0.35
CA ALA A 41 3.35 10.84 0.72
C ALA A 41 2.78 11.73 1.85
N GLN A 42 3.65 12.19 2.74
CA GLN A 42 3.32 13.10 3.85
C GLN A 42 3.09 14.56 3.42
N ASP A 43 3.42 14.94 2.19
CA ASP A 43 3.16 16.29 1.66
C ASP A 43 1.89 16.31 0.79
N GLY A 44 1.27 15.14 0.60
CA GLY A 44 0.01 15.00 -0.11
C GLY A 44 -1.20 15.46 0.67
N CYS A 45 -2.33 15.37 -0.01
CA CYS A 45 -3.69 15.48 0.51
C CYS A 45 -3.92 14.62 1.77
N GLU A 46 -4.81 15.05 2.66
CA GLU A 46 -5.07 14.40 3.97
C GLU A 46 -5.33 12.90 3.83
N THR A 47 -6.23 12.50 2.91
CA THR A 47 -6.51 11.10 2.61
C THR A 47 -5.27 10.33 2.14
N GLY A 48 -4.40 10.96 1.35
CA GLY A 48 -3.12 10.36 0.94
C GLY A 48 -2.18 10.13 2.13
N ARG A 49 -2.17 11.03 3.12
CA ARG A 49 -1.38 10.90 4.35
C ARG A 49 -1.91 9.77 5.23
N GLU A 50 -3.23 9.63 5.36
CA GLU A 50 -3.87 8.55 6.13
C GLU A 50 -3.60 7.17 5.51
N LEU A 51 -3.72 7.07 4.18
CA LEU A 51 -3.41 5.83 3.44
C LEU A 51 -1.93 5.45 3.58
N TRP A 52 -1.03 6.43 3.51
CA TRP A 52 0.39 6.23 3.77
C TRP A 52 0.68 5.79 5.21
N GLY A 53 -0.02 6.38 6.18
CA GLY A 53 0.04 5.98 7.59
C GLY A 53 -0.39 4.53 7.80
N THR A 54 -1.49 4.12 7.17
CA THR A 54 -1.98 2.73 7.21
C THR A 54 -0.97 1.75 6.63
N TYR A 55 -0.37 2.08 5.48
CA TYR A 55 0.71 1.28 4.91
C TYR A 55 1.92 1.19 5.83
N ARG A 56 2.34 2.31 6.43
CA ARG A 56 3.48 2.37 7.34
C ARG A 56 3.23 1.53 8.59
N LEU A 57 2.04 1.59 9.17
CA LEU A 57 1.64 0.74 10.30
C LEU A 57 1.61 -0.74 9.93
N ALA A 58 1.07 -1.09 8.75
CA ALA A 58 1.06 -2.47 8.27
C ALA A 58 2.48 -3.01 7.96
N ARG A 59 3.43 -2.13 7.63
CA ARG A 59 4.84 -2.47 7.46
C ARG A 59 5.56 -2.60 8.81
N ILE A 60 5.42 -1.63 9.71
CA ILE A 60 6.04 -1.64 11.04
C ILE A 60 5.50 -2.78 11.90
N GLY A 61 4.19 -3.05 11.88
CA GLY A 61 3.59 -4.19 12.59
C GLY A 61 4.06 -5.55 12.08
N LYS A 62 4.75 -5.60 10.93
CA LYS A 62 5.37 -6.80 10.37
C LYS A 62 6.87 -6.89 10.71
N ASP A 63 7.52 -5.75 10.95
CA ASP A 63 8.89 -5.65 11.49
C ASP A 63 8.92 -5.64 13.05
N GLY A 64 7.77 -5.49 13.70
CA GLY A 64 7.62 -5.33 15.15
C GLY A 64 7.01 -6.52 15.90
N ALA A 65 6.83 -7.67 15.26
CA ALA A 65 6.75 -8.95 15.99
C ALA A 65 8.20 -9.40 16.20
N THR A 66 8.81 -9.30 17.38
CA THR A 66 8.53 -9.99 18.66
C THR A 66 9.53 -9.47 19.73
N PRO A 67 9.39 -9.66 21.07
CA PRO A 67 8.35 -10.32 21.89
C PRO A 67 7.44 -9.39 22.70
#